data_AF-A0A5N6J4W4-F1
#
_entry.id   AF-A0A5N6J4W4-F1
#
_cell.length_a   1.000
_cell.length_b   1.000
_cell.length_c   1.000
_cell.angle_alpha   90.00
_cell.angle_beta   90.00
_cell.angle_gamma   90.00
#
_symmetry.space_group_name_H-M   'P 1'
#
loop_
_entity.id
_entity.type
_entity.pdbx_description
1 polymer ?
#
loop_
_entity_poly.entity_id
_entity_poly.type
_entity_poly.pdbx_seq_one_letter_code
_entity_poly.pdbx_strand_id
1 'polypeptide(L)'
;MQRFSTTINQKRTQEGQQLGEFVFMDQARYDISPHITVLGCILYSRVPKSQETHVSFGLNDFYHIEDWTVEAHCAAHEADRTWLNDQVSRIVRSEPRRKIVIFSHHSPTLAAAAVDPVHANSPISSGFATDIAEEPCWKNTQVCLWAFGHTHYNCDFIDDKTGKRLVANQRGYYLAQSKAFDPEKVVGVEPME
;
A
#
# COMPACT_ATOMS: atom_id res chain seq x y z
N MET A 1 10.88 -5.85 11.23
CA MET A 1 10.85 -4.40 10.96
C MET A 1 10.66 -3.52 12.20
N GLN A 2 9.72 -3.84 13.11
CA GLN A 2 9.51 -3.05 14.34
C GLN A 2 10.78 -2.88 15.18
N ARG A 3 11.55 -3.96 15.41
CA ARG A 3 12.86 -3.87 16.11
C ARG A 3 13.82 -2.88 15.46
N PHE A 4 13.91 -2.89 14.12
CA PHE A 4 14.74 -1.95 13.37
C PHE A 4 14.25 -0.50 13.56
N SER A 5 12.94 -0.26 13.48
CA SER A 5 12.33 1.05 13.77
C SER A 5 12.73 1.57 15.16
N THR A 6 12.61 0.72 16.19
CA THR A 6 13.02 1.05 17.56
C THR A 6 14.50 1.39 17.64
N THR A 7 15.37 0.57 17.01
CA THR A 7 16.81 0.81 17.01
C THR A 7 17.18 2.12 16.33
N ILE A 8 16.61 2.44 15.18
CA ILE A 8 16.91 3.70 14.46
C ILE A 8 16.44 4.91 15.27
N ASN A 9 15.26 4.83 15.87
CA ASN A 9 14.75 5.93 16.69
C ASN A 9 15.55 6.13 17.99
N GLN A 10 16.10 5.06 18.58
CA GLN A 10 17.05 5.17 19.70
C GLN A 10 18.38 5.80 19.28
N LYS A 11 18.91 5.46 18.10
CA LYS A 11 20.14 6.10 17.59
C LYS A 11 19.94 7.59 17.34
N ARG A 12 18.79 7.99 16.78
CA ARG A 12 18.42 9.40 16.57
C ARG A 12 18.45 10.22 17.86
N THR A 13 18.03 9.66 19.00
CA THR A 13 18.06 10.38 20.28
C THR A 13 19.46 10.45 20.89
N GLN A 14 20.34 9.49 20.57
CA GLN A 14 21.71 9.40 21.11
C GLN A 14 22.75 10.16 20.28
N GLU A 15 22.67 10.12 18.94
CA GLU A 15 23.66 10.68 18.02
C GLU A 15 23.33 12.13 17.58
N GLY A 16 22.25 12.71 18.11
CA GLY A 16 21.74 14.03 17.73
C GLY A 16 20.93 14.01 16.43
N GLN A 17 20.26 15.13 16.11
CA GLN A 17 19.31 15.28 15.00
C GLN A 17 19.92 15.16 13.57
N GLN A 18 21.11 14.59 13.40
CA GLN A 18 21.71 14.36 12.07
C GLN A 18 20.97 13.27 11.27
N LEU A 19 20.25 12.37 11.95
CA LEU A 19 19.40 11.36 11.32
C LEU A 19 17.96 11.87 11.17
N GLY A 20 17.39 11.65 9.98
CA GLY A 20 15.96 11.86 9.74
C GLY A 20 15.08 10.96 10.61
N GLU A 21 13.77 11.20 10.56
CA GLU A 21 12.80 10.35 11.26
C GLU A 21 12.51 9.07 10.47
N PHE A 22 12.59 7.91 11.14
CA PHE A 22 12.14 6.64 10.57
C PHE A 22 10.76 6.29 11.12
N VAL A 23 9.76 6.33 10.25
CA VAL A 23 8.38 5.94 10.56
C VAL A 23 8.09 4.60 9.90
N PHE A 24 7.83 3.58 10.70
CA PHE A 24 7.41 2.28 10.19
C PHE A 24 5.91 2.30 9.90
N MET A 25 5.56 2.24 8.62
CA MET A 25 4.17 2.37 8.16
C MET A 25 3.47 1.01 8.13
N ASP A 26 3.02 0.56 9.29
CA ASP A 26 2.28 -0.69 9.50
C ASP A 26 1.04 -0.39 10.34
N GLN A 27 -0.10 -0.17 9.66
CA GLN A 27 -1.29 0.43 10.24
C GLN A 27 -0.97 1.74 11.00
N ALA A 28 -0.17 2.60 10.35
CA ALA A 28 0.31 3.84 10.94
C ALA A 28 -0.14 5.08 10.17
N ARG A 29 -0.40 6.15 10.91
CA ARG A 29 -0.66 7.50 10.40
C ARG A 29 0.57 8.37 10.63
N TYR A 30 0.94 9.16 9.61
CA TYR A 30 1.96 10.20 9.73
C TYR A 30 1.49 11.49 9.07
N ASP A 31 1.50 12.59 9.82
CA ASP A 31 1.11 13.91 9.31
C ASP A 31 2.36 14.64 8.83
N ILE A 32 2.57 14.71 7.50
CA ILE A 32 3.72 15.40 6.90
C ILE A 32 3.58 16.92 7.04
N SER A 33 2.36 17.43 7.03
CA SER A 33 2.04 18.85 7.20
C SER A 33 0.69 18.99 7.91
N PRO A 34 0.25 20.21 8.28
CA PRO A 34 -1.11 20.43 8.80
C PRO A 34 -2.25 20.05 7.83
N HIS A 35 -1.94 19.86 6.55
CA HIS A 35 -2.93 19.63 5.49
C HIS A 35 -2.81 18.26 4.81
N ILE A 36 -1.70 17.53 5.02
CA ILE A 36 -1.45 16.25 4.37
C ILE A 36 -1.14 15.19 5.41
N THR A 37 -1.87 14.09 5.34
CA THR A 37 -1.67 12.89 6.14
C THR A 37 -1.32 11.72 5.23
N VAL A 38 -0.33 10.94 5.63
CA VAL A 38 -0.01 9.64 5.05
C VAL A 38 -0.56 8.55 5.96
N LEU A 39 -1.33 7.63 5.39
CA LEU A 39 -1.69 6.37 6.01
C LEU A 39 -0.88 5.28 5.33
N GLY A 40 -0.39 4.31 6.09
CA GLY A 40 0.31 3.19 5.49
C GLY A 40 0.14 1.90 6.26
N CYS A 41 0.02 0.84 5.49
CA CYS A 41 -0.09 -0.54 5.95
C CYS A 41 0.47 -1.47 4.87
N ILE A 42 0.56 -2.75 5.15
CA ILE A 42 0.93 -3.72 4.11
C ILE A 42 -0.22 -3.90 3.12
N LEU A 43 -1.46 -3.82 3.61
CA LEU A 43 -2.68 -4.20 2.90
C LEU A 43 -2.42 -5.53 2.23
N TYR A 44 -2.27 -6.62 3.00
CA TYR A 44 -2.23 -7.96 2.41
C TYR A 44 -3.42 -8.20 1.48
N SER A 45 -3.47 -9.30 0.76
CA SER A 45 -4.58 -9.57 -0.17
C SER A 45 -5.59 -10.57 0.38
N ARG A 46 -6.77 -10.63 -0.24
CA ARG A 46 -7.81 -11.62 0.05
C ARG A 46 -7.69 -12.74 -0.96
N VAL A 47 -7.34 -13.93 -0.48
CA VAL A 47 -7.21 -15.13 -1.32
C VAL A 47 -8.51 -15.94 -1.25
N PRO A 48 -9.25 -16.13 -2.35
CA PRO A 48 -10.42 -17.00 -2.35
C PRO A 48 -9.99 -18.47 -2.22
N LYS A 49 -10.86 -19.30 -1.63
CA LYS A 49 -10.57 -20.72 -1.41
C LYS A 49 -10.16 -21.48 -2.69
N SER A 50 -10.66 -21.06 -3.84
CA SER A 50 -10.32 -21.63 -5.15
C SER A 50 -8.88 -21.36 -5.60
N GLN A 51 -8.23 -20.31 -5.11
CA GLN A 51 -6.83 -19.97 -5.43
C GLN A 51 -5.87 -20.29 -4.28
N GLU A 52 -6.36 -20.67 -3.10
CA GLU A 52 -5.56 -20.87 -1.89
C GLU A 52 -4.32 -21.75 -2.13
N THR A 53 -4.49 -22.93 -2.72
CA THR A 53 -3.39 -23.85 -3.01
C THR A 53 -2.38 -23.27 -3.99
N HIS A 54 -2.85 -22.61 -5.05
CA HIS A 54 -1.95 -22.01 -6.04
C HIS A 54 -1.15 -20.86 -5.43
N VAL A 55 -1.81 -20.00 -4.66
CA VAL A 55 -1.17 -18.85 -4.00
C VAL A 55 -0.19 -19.32 -2.94
N SER A 56 -0.56 -20.28 -2.09
CA SER A 56 0.31 -20.79 -1.03
C SER A 56 1.60 -21.40 -1.58
N PHE A 57 1.51 -22.09 -2.73
CA PHE A 57 2.69 -22.67 -3.36
C PHE A 57 3.46 -21.69 -4.27
N GLY A 58 2.81 -20.64 -4.75
CA GLY A 58 3.37 -19.73 -5.75
C GLY A 58 4.04 -18.48 -5.19
N LEU A 59 3.75 -18.09 -3.94
CA LEU A 59 4.34 -16.89 -3.33
C LEU A 59 5.36 -17.23 -2.25
N ASN A 60 6.49 -16.50 -2.29
CA ASN A 60 7.61 -16.67 -1.36
C ASN A 60 7.23 -16.37 0.10
N ASP A 61 6.24 -15.51 0.31
CA ASP A 61 5.73 -15.10 1.63
C ASP A 61 5.40 -16.32 2.50
N PHE A 62 4.75 -17.34 1.93
CA PHE A 62 4.35 -18.56 2.63
C PHE A 62 5.49 -19.56 2.90
N TYR A 63 6.69 -19.29 2.38
CA TYR A 63 7.88 -20.10 2.64
C TYR A 63 8.92 -19.39 3.53
N HIS A 64 8.90 -18.07 3.56
CA HIS A 64 9.93 -17.27 4.23
C HIS A 64 9.43 -16.51 5.45
N ILE A 65 8.12 -16.29 5.57
CA ILE A 65 7.53 -15.72 6.78
C ILE A 65 7.16 -16.88 7.71
N GLU A 66 7.78 -16.89 8.89
CA GLU A 66 7.55 -17.91 9.92
C GLU A 66 6.08 -17.94 10.33
N ASP A 67 5.51 -19.16 10.40
CA ASP A 67 4.11 -19.42 10.76
C ASP A 67 3.06 -18.63 9.94
N TRP A 68 3.38 -18.27 8.70
CA TRP A 68 2.48 -17.51 7.84
C TRP A 68 1.59 -18.39 6.97
N THR A 69 0.30 -18.43 7.29
CA THR A 69 -0.72 -19.19 6.53
C THR A 69 -1.54 -18.27 5.62
N VAL A 70 -2.21 -18.82 4.61
CA VAL A 70 -3.15 -18.05 3.77
C VAL A 70 -4.31 -17.47 4.60
N GLU A 71 -4.71 -18.18 5.66
CA GLU A 71 -5.70 -17.67 6.61
C GLU A 71 -5.18 -16.45 7.37
N ALA A 72 -3.96 -16.51 7.91
CA ALA A 72 -3.32 -15.38 8.59
C ALA A 72 -3.13 -14.18 7.64
N HIS A 73 -2.75 -14.44 6.38
CA HIS A 73 -2.65 -13.42 5.33
C HIS A 73 -3.99 -12.72 5.07
N CYS A 74 -5.08 -13.48 4.91
CA CYS A 74 -6.42 -12.92 4.73
C CYS A 74 -6.90 -12.16 5.97
N ALA A 75 -6.58 -12.66 7.17
CA ALA A 75 -6.94 -11.98 8.42
C ALA A 75 -6.18 -10.65 8.57
N ALA A 76 -4.90 -10.61 8.18
CA ALA A 76 -4.11 -9.40 8.16
C ALA A 76 -4.63 -8.38 7.13
N HIS A 77 -5.05 -8.84 5.94
CA HIS A 77 -5.75 -7.99 4.97
C HIS A 77 -6.99 -7.33 5.58
N GLU A 78 -7.81 -8.11 6.28
CA GLU A 78 -9.05 -7.62 6.88
C GLU A 78 -8.77 -6.60 8.00
N ALA A 79 -7.72 -6.82 8.80
CA ALA A 79 -7.26 -5.86 9.79
C ALA A 79 -6.80 -4.54 9.14
N ASP A 80 -5.98 -4.62 8.08
CA ASP A 80 -5.51 -3.46 7.33
C ASP A 80 -6.67 -2.67 6.68
N ARG A 81 -7.61 -3.39 6.05
CA ARG A 81 -8.80 -2.83 5.41
C ARG A 81 -9.67 -2.08 6.44
N THR A 82 -9.94 -2.73 7.57
CA THR A 82 -10.74 -2.14 8.66
C THR A 82 -10.06 -0.91 9.23
N TRP A 83 -8.75 -0.99 9.50
CA TRP A 83 -7.97 0.13 10.01
C TRP A 83 -7.96 1.32 9.04
N LEU A 84 -7.73 1.09 7.74
CA LEU A 84 -7.77 2.14 6.72
C LEU A 84 -9.14 2.83 6.67
N ASN A 85 -10.21 2.05 6.68
CA ASN A 85 -11.58 2.57 6.67
C ASN A 85 -11.87 3.44 7.91
N ASP A 86 -11.46 3.00 9.11
CA ASP A 86 -11.61 3.78 10.33
C ASP A 86 -10.81 5.09 10.26
N GLN A 87 -9.52 5.01 9.87
CA GLN A 87 -8.66 6.19 9.79
C GLN A 87 -9.19 7.23 8.81
N VAL A 88 -9.56 6.81 7.60
CA VAL A 88 -10.13 7.72 6.60
C VAL A 88 -11.43 8.33 7.12
N SER A 89 -12.34 7.51 7.67
CA SER A 89 -13.62 8.01 8.21
C SER A 89 -13.44 9.00 9.36
N ARG A 90 -12.43 8.78 10.22
CA ARG A 90 -12.07 9.68 11.32
C ARG A 90 -11.55 11.00 10.79
N ILE A 91 -10.54 10.97 9.90
CA ILE A 91 -9.92 12.17 9.31
C ILE A 91 -10.98 13.00 8.60
N VAL A 92 -11.83 12.38 7.79
CA VAL A 92 -12.88 13.07 7.04
C VAL A 92 -13.84 13.82 7.96
N ARG A 93 -14.20 13.21 9.09
CA ARG A 93 -15.12 13.80 10.07
C ARG A 93 -14.48 14.93 10.88
N SER A 94 -13.23 14.77 11.33
CA SER A 94 -12.58 15.75 12.22
C SER A 94 -11.76 16.82 11.48
N GLU A 95 -11.34 16.54 10.26
CA GLU A 95 -10.36 17.33 9.50
C GLU A 95 -10.80 17.40 8.01
N PRO A 96 -11.94 18.06 7.70
CA PRO A 96 -12.57 17.98 6.37
C PRO A 96 -11.76 18.60 5.22
N ARG A 97 -10.69 19.36 5.53
CA ARG A 97 -9.76 19.91 4.53
C ARG A 97 -8.46 19.10 4.41
N ARG A 98 -8.31 18.02 5.18
CA ARG A 98 -7.10 17.19 5.17
C ARG A 98 -7.05 16.34 3.90
N LYS A 99 -5.93 16.39 3.18
CA LYS A 99 -5.64 15.45 2.09
C LYS A 99 -5.00 14.20 2.67
N ILE A 100 -5.43 13.05 2.17
CA ILE A 100 -4.95 11.74 2.58
C ILE A 100 -4.18 11.12 1.41
N VAL A 101 -3.00 10.62 1.73
CA VAL A 101 -2.17 9.79 0.87
C VAL A 101 -2.12 8.40 1.50
N ILE A 102 -2.32 7.35 0.72
CA ILE A 102 -2.24 5.97 1.21
C ILE A 102 -1.08 5.26 0.54
N PHE A 103 -0.19 4.65 1.33
CA PHE A 103 0.82 3.72 0.85
C PHE A 103 0.47 2.30 1.31
N SER A 104 0.39 1.38 0.36
CA SER A 104 0.25 -0.05 0.64
C SER A 104 1.35 -0.87 -0.03
N HIS A 105 1.61 -2.08 0.49
CA HIS A 105 2.48 -3.00 -0.23
C HIS A 105 1.72 -3.66 -1.39
N HIS A 106 0.58 -4.30 -1.13
CA HIS A 106 -0.21 -4.93 -2.19
C HIS A 106 -1.14 -3.94 -2.88
N SER A 107 -1.61 -4.35 -4.06
CA SER A 107 -2.49 -3.51 -4.87
C SER A 107 -3.93 -3.49 -4.34
N PRO A 108 -4.54 -2.30 -4.21
CA PRO A 108 -5.92 -2.13 -3.76
C PRO A 108 -6.97 -2.30 -4.89
N THR A 109 -6.57 -2.72 -6.08
CA THR A 109 -7.46 -2.74 -7.25
C THR A 109 -7.11 -3.85 -8.24
N LEU A 110 -8.13 -4.30 -8.97
CA LEU A 110 -7.99 -5.19 -10.12
C LEU A 110 -8.20 -4.46 -11.45
N ALA A 111 -8.16 -3.12 -11.45
CA ALA A 111 -8.27 -2.33 -12.66
C ALA A 111 -7.20 -2.75 -13.68
N ALA A 112 -7.58 -2.84 -14.96
CA ALA A 112 -6.68 -3.27 -16.03
C ALA A 112 -5.41 -2.40 -16.13
N ALA A 113 -5.48 -1.12 -15.74
CA ALA A 113 -4.33 -0.23 -15.70
C ALA A 113 -3.31 -0.55 -14.60
N ALA A 114 -3.68 -1.34 -13.58
CA ALA A 114 -2.84 -1.71 -12.43
C ALA A 114 -2.32 -3.15 -12.49
N VAL A 115 -2.77 -3.94 -13.47
CA VAL A 115 -2.46 -5.37 -13.60
C VAL A 115 -1.62 -5.57 -14.86
N ASP A 116 -0.49 -6.27 -14.74
CA ASP A 116 0.27 -6.69 -15.92
C ASP A 116 -0.61 -7.59 -16.80
N PRO A 117 -0.87 -7.25 -18.08
CA PRO A 117 -1.69 -8.06 -18.96
C PRO A 117 -1.23 -9.51 -19.07
N VAL A 118 0.07 -9.80 -18.89
CA VAL A 118 0.62 -11.17 -18.90
C VAL A 118 0.11 -12.00 -17.72
N HIS A 119 -0.28 -11.34 -16.62
CA HIS A 119 -0.74 -11.97 -15.39
C HIS A 119 -2.25 -11.83 -15.13
N ALA A 120 -3.01 -11.22 -16.06
CA ALA A 120 -4.44 -10.96 -15.90
C ALA A 120 -5.28 -12.20 -15.52
N ASN A 121 -4.89 -13.38 -16.02
CA ASN A 121 -5.57 -14.66 -15.73
C ASN A 121 -4.72 -15.61 -14.86
N SER A 122 -3.75 -15.07 -14.13
CA SER A 122 -2.87 -15.88 -13.28
C SER A 122 -3.64 -16.55 -12.14
N PRO A 123 -3.41 -17.85 -11.86
CA PRO A 123 -4.06 -18.57 -10.76
C PRO A 123 -3.59 -18.11 -9.38
N ILE A 124 -2.58 -17.24 -9.32
CA ILE A 124 -2.06 -16.63 -8.09
C ILE A 124 -2.34 -15.14 -7.99
N SER A 125 -3.14 -14.58 -8.90
CA SER A 125 -3.42 -13.14 -8.97
C SER A 125 -4.00 -12.57 -7.66
N SER A 126 -4.83 -13.35 -6.94
CA SER A 126 -5.37 -12.93 -5.65
C SER A 126 -4.31 -12.83 -4.55
N GLY A 127 -3.11 -13.34 -4.78
CA GLY A 127 -1.96 -13.15 -3.90
C GLY A 127 -1.36 -11.73 -4.00
N PHE A 128 -1.68 -10.98 -5.07
CA PHE A 128 -1.07 -9.67 -5.34
C PHE A 128 -2.00 -8.49 -5.15
N ALA A 129 -3.31 -8.71 -5.28
CA ALA A 129 -4.28 -7.64 -5.32
C ALA A 129 -5.65 -8.08 -4.78
N THR A 130 -6.34 -7.15 -4.13
CA THR A 130 -7.76 -7.26 -3.81
C THR A 130 -8.45 -6.02 -4.32
N ASP A 131 -9.55 -6.17 -5.06
CA ASP A 131 -10.37 -5.00 -5.40
C ASP A 131 -11.16 -4.52 -4.18
N ILE A 132 -10.83 -3.32 -3.70
CA ILE A 132 -11.50 -2.67 -2.58
C ILE A 132 -12.22 -1.38 -3.01
N ALA A 133 -12.59 -1.25 -4.29
CA ALA A 133 -13.26 -0.07 -4.83
C ALA A 133 -14.56 0.33 -4.09
N GLU A 134 -15.19 -0.63 -3.42
CA GLU A 134 -16.43 -0.41 -2.68
C GLU A 134 -16.21 0.11 -1.24
N GLU A 135 -14.97 0.15 -0.76
CA GLU A 135 -14.62 0.54 0.60
C GLU A 135 -14.66 2.06 0.84
N PRO A 136 -15.00 2.53 2.05
CA PRO A 136 -14.92 3.94 2.43
C PRO A 136 -13.56 4.60 2.14
N CYS A 137 -12.46 3.90 2.42
CA CYS A 137 -11.11 4.42 2.16
C CYS A 137 -10.82 4.61 0.67
N TRP A 138 -11.49 3.85 -0.20
CA TRP A 138 -11.42 4.06 -1.65
C TRP A 138 -12.31 5.22 -2.09
N LYS A 139 -13.60 5.15 -1.77
CA LYS A 139 -14.64 6.06 -2.25
C LYS A 139 -14.45 7.52 -1.83
N ASN A 140 -13.76 7.76 -0.72
CA ASN A 140 -13.59 9.11 -0.20
C ASN A 140 -12.59 9.92 -1.04
N THR A 141 -13.03 11.10 -1.51
CA THR A 141 -12.25 11.99 -2.38
C THR A 141 -11.15 12.76 -1.64
N GLN A 142 -11.16 12.80 -0.30
CA GLN A 142 -10.01 13.32 0.45
C GLN A 142 -8.77 12.43 0.30
N VAL A 143 -8.94 11.15 -0.05
CA VAL A 143 -7.84 10.28 -0.47
C VAL A 143 -7.46 10.63 -1.90
N CYS A 144 -6.44 11.47 -2.04
CA CYS A 144 -6.03 12.05 -3.33
C CYS A 144 -4.97 11.20 -4.06
N LEU A 145 -4.21 10.39 -3.34
CA LEU A 145 -3.14 9.55 -3.88
C LEU A 145 -3.11 8.19 -3.17
N TRP A 146 -2.98 7.13 -3.95
CA TRP A 146 -2.71 5.78 -3.45
C TRP A 146 -1.51 5.19 -4.18
N ALA A 147 -0.39 5.05 -3.47
CA ALA A 147 0.79 4.36 -3.99
C ALA A 147 0.82 2.91 -3.51
N PHE A 148 1.12 1.98 -4.40
CA PHE A 148 1.19 0.55 -4.09
C PHE A 148 2.34 -0.14 -4.83
N GLY A 149 2.57 -1.42 -4.54
CA GLY A 149 3.58 -2.23 -5.20
C GLY A 149 3.17 -3.69 -5.27
N HIS A 150 4.15 -4.58 -5.01
CA HIS A 150 4.05 -6.04 -5.03
C HIS A 150 3.71 -6.68 -6.39
N THR A 151 3.00 -5.98 -7.29
CA THR A 151 2.58 -6.47 -8.61
C THR A 151 3.71 -6.58 -9.63
N HIS A 152 4.88 -6.00 -9.36
CA HIS A 152 6.01 -5.90 -10.29
C HIS A 152 5.68 -5.17 -11.61
N TYR A 153 4.57 -4.45 -11.62
CA TYR A 153 4.06 -3.70 -12.75
C TYR A 153 3.90 -2.22 -12.37
N ASN A 154 4.40 -1.33 -13.21
CA ASN A 154 4.38 0.11 -12.97
C ASN A 154 3.21 0.76 -13.70
N CYS A 155 2.51 1.63 -13.00
CA CYS A 155 1.33 2.32 -13.51
C CYS A 155 1.19 3.69 -12.85
N ASP A 156 0.48 4.58 -13.55
CA ASP A 156 0.18 5.92 -13.08
C ASP A 156 -1.10 6.39 -13.76
N PHE A 157 -2.23 6.39 -13.04
CA PHE A 157 -3.54 6.71 -13.60
C PHE A 157 -4.44 7.37 -12.56
N ILE A 158 -5.53 7.99 -13.04
CA ILE A 158 -6.57 8.57 -12.19
C ILE A 158 -7.77 7.62 -12.20
N ASP A 159 -8.33 7.34 -11.03
CA ASP A 159 -9.65 6.70 -10.94
C ASP A 159 -10.74 7.73 -11.27
N ASP A 160 -11.45 7.53 -12.38
CA ASP A 160 -12.45 8.49 -12.88
C ASP A 160 -13.61 8.74 -11.91
N LYS A 161 -13.90 7.79 -11.00
CA LYS A 161 -15.00 7.90 -10.04
C LYS A 161 -14.66 8.80 -8.85
N THR A 162 -13.44 8.71 -8.34
CA THR A 162 -13.01 9.39 -7.11
C THR A 162 -12.01 10.51 -7.36
N GLY A 163 -11.43 10.59 -8.56
CA GLY A 163 -10.38 11.54 -8.90
C GLY A 163 -9.02 11.26 -8.25
N LYS A 164 -8.87 10.13 -7.54
CA LYS A 164 -7.60 9.79 -6.88
C LYS A 164 -6.57 9.30 -7.90
N ARG A 165 -5.31 9.65 -7.67
CA ARG A 165 -4.19 9.12 -8.44
C ARG A 165 -3.74 7.79 -7.85
N LEU A 166 -3.59 6.78 -8.69
CA LEU A 166 -3.03 5.47 -8.36
C LEU A 166 -1.65 5.33 -9.00
N VAL A 167 -0.65 4.97 -8.19
CA VAL A 167 0.75 4.93 -8.64
C VAL A 167 1.47 3.68 -8.16
N ALA A 168 2.18 3.02 -9.07
CA ALA A 168 3.18 2.01 -8.78
C ALA A 168 4.47 2.34 -9.55
N ASN A 169 5.60 2.39 -8.84
CA ASN A 169 6.93 2.67 -9.40
C ASN A 169 7.99 1.76 -8.77
N GLN A 170 7.80 0.46 -8.99
CA GLN A 170 8.57 -0.66 -8.51
C GLN A 170 9.81 -0.84 -9.38
N ARG A 171 10.96 -1.05 -8.75
CA ARG A 171 12.22 -1.35 -9.45
C ARG A 171 12.24 -2.76 -10.05
N GLY A 172 11.51 -3.70 -9.45
CA GLY A 172 11.63 -5.13 -9.74
C GLY A 172 12.92 -5.74 -9.19
N TYR A 173 13.25 -6.95 -9.63
CA TYR A 173 14.43 -7.67 -9.15
C TYR A 173 15.69 -7.24 -9.90
N TYR A 174 16.87 -7.50 -9.31
CA TYR A 174 18.16 -7.18 -9.93
C TYR A 174 18.31 -7.78 -11.34
N LEU A 175 17.89 -9.03 -11.52
CA LEU A 175 17.93 -9.75 -12.81
C LEU A 175 16.64 -9.63 -13.63
N ALA A 176 15.61 -8.96 -13.11
CA ALA A 176 14.30 -8.82 -13.75
C ALA A 176 13.66 -7.49 -13.32
N GLN A 177 14.23 -6.39 -13.80
CA GLN A 177 13.73 -5.05 -13.47
C GLN A 177 12.35 -4.81 -14.11
N SER A 178 11.48 -4.13 -13.38
CA SER A 178 10.15 -3.78 -13.88
C SER A 178 10.27 -2.69 -14.96
N LYS A 179 9.50 -2.84 -16.02
CA LYS A 179 9.43 -1.83 -17.09
C LYS A 179 8.93 -0.49 -16.53
N ALA A 180 9.37 0.60 -17.14
CA ALA A 180 8.96 1.97 -16.78
C ALA A 180 9.26 2.37 -15.32
N PHE A 181 10.16 1.67 -14.62
CA PHE A 181 10.69 2.16 -13.35
C PHE A 181 11.44 3.46 -13.60
N ASP A 182 11.11 4.48 -12.81
CA ASP A 182 11.74 5.78 -12.88
C ASP A 182 12.34 6.13 -11.49
N PRO A 183 13.67 6.11 -11.33
CA PRO A 183 14.30 6.44 -10.05
C PRO A 183 14.16 7.92 -9.67
N GLU A 184 13.80 8.79 -10.62
CA GLU A 184 13.61 10.24 -10.41
C GLU A 184 12.13 10.62 -10.24
N LYS A 185 11.22 9.63 -10.21
CA LYS A 185 9.78 9.88 -10.14
C LYS A 185 9.41 10.67 -8.88
N VAL A 186 8.87 11.87 -9.09
CA VAL A 186 8.27 12.71 -8.04
C VAL A 186 6.77 12.81 -8.29
N VAL A 187 5.98 12.56 -7.24
CA VAL A 187 4.52 12.74 -7.26
C VAL A 187 4.17 13.90 -6.34
N GLY A 188 3.70 15.00 -6.92
CA GLY A 188 3.19 16.14 -6.17
C GLY A 188 1.79 15.88 -5.64
N VAL A 189 1.55 16.28 -4.39
CA VAL A 189 0.20 16.42 -3.82
C VAL A 189 0.02 17.89 -3.49
N GLU A 190 -0.71 18.61 -4.32
CA GLU A 190 -0.92 20.04 -4.10
C GLU A 190 -1.73 20.26 -2.81
N PRO A 191 -1.53 21.35 -2.06
CA PRO A 191 -2.47 21.80 -1.04
C PRO A 191 -3.84 22.12 -1.67
N MET A 192 -4.92 22.22 -0.89
CA MET A 192 -6.11 22.95 -1.39
C MET A 192 -5.84 24.44 -1.24
N GLU A 193 -6.25 25.24 -2.22
CA GLU A 193 -6.42 26.70 -2.08
C GLU A 193 -7.47 27.04 -1.00
#